data_AF-A0A952AEY1-F1
#
_entry.id   AF-A0A952AEY1-F1
#
_cell.length_a   1.000
_cell.length_b   1.000
_cell.length_c   1.000
_cell.angle_alpha   90.00
_cell.angle_beta   90.00
_cell.angle_gamma   90.00
#
_symmetry.space_group_name_H-M   'P 1'
#
loop_
_entity.id
_entity.type
_entity.pdbx_description
1 polymer ?
#
loop_
_entity_poly.entity_id
_entity_poly.type
_entity_poly.pdbx_seq_one_letter_code
_entity_poly.pdbx_strand_id
1 'polypeptide(L)' 'MKELIEKLSTEVGLTPEQASKAIEAIANFVKEKFPMLGGAVDSIFNKDEQ' A
#
# COMPACT_ATOMS: atom_id res chain seq x y z
N MET A 1 -4.16 6.98 2.56
CA MET A 1 -2.90 6.21 2.49
C MET A 1 -1.70 6.94 3.15
N LYS A 2 -1.76 8.27 3.34
CA LYS A 2 -0.75 9.08 4.06
C LYS A 2 -0.29 8.58 5.44
N GLU A 3 -1.20 8.21 6.34
CA GLU A 3 -0.84 7.75 7.69
C GLU A 3 0.06 6.49 7.65
N LEU A 4 -0.22 5.57 6.73
CA LEU A 4 0.59 4.36 6.55
C LEU A 4 1.98 4.69 6.01
N ILE A 5 2.07 5.63 5.06
CA ILE A 5 3.37 6.12 4.55
C ILE A 5 4.18 6.76 5.69
N GLU A 6 3.56 7.62 6.49
CA GLU A 6 4.22 8.26 7.63
C GLU A 6 4.70 7.23 8.65
N LYS A 7 3.89 6.20 8.93
CA LYS A 7 4.26 5.10 9.82
C LYS A 7 5.46 4.30 9.28
N LEU A 8 5.47 3.97 7.99
CA LEU A 8 6.61 3.30 7.36
C LEU A 8 7.86 4.18 7.33
N SER A 9 7.71 5.48 7.14
CA SER A 9 8.83 6.42 7.20
C SER A 9 9.41 6.56 8.60
N THR A 10 8.57 6.61 9.63
CA THR A 10 9.00 6.82 11.02
C THR A 10 9.49 5.55 11.70
N GLU A 11 8.81 4.41 11.51
CA GLU A 11 9.13 3.16 12.20
C GLU A 11 10.14 2.29 11.46
N VAL A 12 10.15 2.35 10.12
CA VAL A 12 11.03 1.52 9.26
C VAL A 12 12.14 2.36 8.62
N GLY A 13 12.01 3.68 8.59
CA GLY A 13 13.01 4.58 8.01
C GLY A 13 12.94 4.71 6.48
N LEU A 14 11.82 4.35 5.87
CA LEU A 14 11.65 4.45 4.41
C LEU A 14 11.42 5.91 3.98
N THR A 15 11.96 6.31 2.82
CA THR A 15 11.52 7.57 2.21
C THR A 15 10.05 7.46 1.79
N PRO A 16 9.32 8.59 1.63
CA PRO A 16 7.92 8.55 1.21
C PRO A 16 7.70 7.77 -0.09
N GLU A 17 8.64 7.88 -1.04
CA GLU A 17 8.59 7.15 -2.31
C GLU A 17 8.80 5.64 -2.12
N GLN A 18 9.73 5.24 -1.25
CA GLN A 18 9.95 3.83 -0.93
C GLN A 18 8.75 3.21 -0.20
N ALA A 19 8.15 3.94 0.75
CA ALA A 19 6.96 3.51 1.47
C ALA A 19 5.78 3.30 0.51
N SER A 20 5.55 4.23 -0.42
CA SER A 20 4.52 4.09 -1.45
C SER A 20 4.72 2.83 -2.30
N LYS A 21 5.95 2.62 -2.82
CA LYS A 21 6.30 1.44 -3.61
C LYS A 21 6.19 0.13 -2.82
N ALA A 22 6.54 0.13 -1.53
CA ALA A 22 6.41 -1.03 -0.68
C ALA A 22 4.94 -1.44 -0.51
N ILE A 23 4.06 -0.47 -0.31
CA ILE A 23 2.62 -0.72 -0.18
C ILE A 23 2.04 -1.26 -1.49
N GLU A 24 2.44 -0.71 -2.63
CA GLU A 24 2.04 -1.20 -3.95
C GLU A 24 2.49 -2.66 -4.18
N ALA A 25 3.75 -2.98 -3.85
CA ALA A 25 4.28 -4.34 -3.97
C ALA A 25 3.49 -5.34 -3.12
N ILE A 26 3.13 -4.96 -1.88
CA ILE A 26 2.31 -5.79 -0.99
C ILE A 26 0.90 -5.95 -1.56
N ALA A 27 0.28 -4.87 -2.03
CA ALA A 27 -1.06 -4.91 -2.62
C ALA A 27 -1.11 -5.85 -3.84
N ASN A 28 -0.11 -5.78 -4.72
CA ASN A 28 0.01 -6.66 -5.88
C ASN A 28 0.23 -8.12 -5.46
N PHE A 29 1.11 -8.37 -4.49
CA PHE A 29 1.32 -9.71 -3.96
C PHE A 29 0.04 -10.32 -3.37
N VAL A 30 -0.73 -9.56 -2.59
CA VAL A 30 -2.00 -10.03 -2.02
C VAL A 30 -3.02 -10.30 -3.12
N LYS A 31 -3.11 -9.45 -4.14
CA LYS A 31 -3.99 -9.66 -5.31
C LYS A 31 -3.65 -10.95 -6.07
N GLU A 32 -2.37 -11.22 -6.27
CA GLU A 32 -1.91 -12.44 -6.93
C GLU A 32 -2.20 -13.69 -6.10
N LYS A 33 -1.97 -13.64 -4.78
CA LYS A 33 -2.15 -14.79 -3.89
C LYS A 33 -3.60 -15.04 -3.49
N PHE A 34 -4.40 -13.97 -3.41
CA PHE A 34 -5.79 -14.00 -2.97
C PHE A 34 -6.68 -13.20 -3.94
N PRO A 35 -6.93 -13.72 -5.16
CA PRO A 35 -7.68 -12.98 -6.19
C PRO A 35 -9.08 -12.54 -5.74
N MET A 36 -9.72 -13.31 -4.86
CA MET A 36 -11.03 -12.97 -4.29
C MET A 36 -11.02 -11.66 -3.48
N LEU A 37 -9.87 -11.23 -2.98
CA LEU A 37 -9.71 -9.98 -2.22
C LEU A 37 -9.38 -8.78 -3.11
N GLY A 38 -9.17 -8.96 -4.43
CA GLY A 38 -8.59 -7.93 -5.27
C GLY A 38 -9.37 -6.62 -5.30
N GLY A 39 -10.70 -6.68 -5.43
CA GLY A 39 -11.53 -5.48 -5.41
C GLY A 39 -11.51 -4.74 -4.05
N ALA A 40 -11.36 -5.48 -2.94
CA ALA A 40 -11.23 -4.88 -1.61
C ALA A 40 -9.85 -4.23 -1.42
N VAL A 41 -8.79 -4.90 -1.89
CA VAL A 41 -7.41 -4.36 -1.90
C VAL A 41 -7.38 -3.07 -2.71
N ASP A 42 -7.95 -3.06 -3.93
CA ASP A 42 -8.01 -1.85 -4.74
C ASP A 42 -8.81 -0.74 -4.03
N SER A 43 -9.91 -1.05 -3.36
CA SER A 43 -10.69 -0.05 -2.59
C SER A 43 -9.92 0.57 -1.41
N ILE A 44 -9.02 -0.19 -0.78
CA ILE A 44 -8.20 0.26 0.34
C ILE A 44 -7.02 1.11 -0.16
N PHE A 45 -6.38 0.70 -1.25
CA PHE A 45 -5.14 1.30 -1.74
C PHE A 45 -5.32 2.37 -2.83
N ASN A 46 -6.43 2.41 -3.59
CA ASN A 46 -6.74 3.49 -4.55
C ASN A 46 -7.40 4.73 -3.93
N LYS A 47 -7.53 4.81 -2.60
CA LYS A 47 -8.30 5.89 -1.97
C LYS A 47 -7.60 7.25 -1.89
N ASP A 48 -6.47 7.45 -2.58
CA ASP A 48 -5.71 8.70 -2.62
C ASP A 48 -5.65 9.31 -4.06
N GLU A 49 -6.63 9.03 -4.95
CA GLU A 49 -6.82 9.80 -6.21
C GLU A 49 -7.62 11.13 -6.03
N GLN A 50 -7.79 11.64 -4.80
CA GLN A 50 -8.26 13.01 -4.53
C GLN A 50 -7.47 13.69 -3.42
#